data_AF-B4FAA0-F1
#
_entry.id   AF-B4FAA0-F1
#
_cell.length_a   1.000
_cell.length_b   1.000
_cell.length_c   1.000
_cell.angle_alpha   90.00
_cell.angle_beta   90.00
_cell.angle_gamma   90.00
#
_symmetry.space_group_name_H-M   'P 1'
#
loop_
_entity.id
_entity.type
_entity.pdbx_description
1 polymer ?
#
loop_
_entity_poly.entity_id
_entity_poly.type
_entity_poly.pdbx_seq_one_letter_code
_entity_poly.pdbx_strand_id
1 'polypeptide(L)'
;MYGVTVVADASVADCADASYDLVVLPGGVPGADNLGGCAALEGIVRRHALGGGLCAAICAAPPLALARWGLLDGVKATAHPEFVDKFPAEVAGVDANVVVDGRVVTGRGPAAAMEFALALVDQLYGKGKVDEIAKPMMVRYEPGYAFEELNPVQWRCSGTPRVLIPVANGSEEMEVLVTVDVLRRAKADVVVASAEEVVVARHGTRIVADALLQDAAGQQFDLIVVPGGMPGVKTTLADKVELMALLKEHAAAGRAYGAIGAATAQVLEPHGLIGGSMKATTCASRADRPSECGSRVVVDGNLATSGSTGTAMEFALAVVEKLLGPEAAREVAEALLFV
;
A
#
# COMPACT_ATOMS: atom_id res chain seq x y z
N MET A 1 12.50 7.31 -4.63
CA MET A 1 12.90 7.30 -3.21
C MET A 1 12.87 5.88 -2.63
N TYR A 2 11.85 5.04 -2.94
CA TYR A 2 11.80 3.62 -2.51
C TYR A 2 11.46 2.62 -3.64
N GLY A 3 11.76 2.97 -4.89
CA GLY A 3 12.04 2.02 -5.97
C GLY A 3 10.92 1.17 -6.59
N VAL A 4 9.64 1.30 -6.23
CA VAL A 4 8.60 0.58 -7.01
C VAL A 4 8.30 1.38 -8.27
N THR A 5 8.43 0.72 -9.42
CA THR A 5 8.18 1.35 -10.71
C THR A 5 6.75 1.04 -11.15
N VAL A 6 5.93 2.08 -11.25
CA VAL A 6 4.59 2.02 -11.84
C VAL A 6 4.60 2.72 -13.20
N VAL A 7 3.81 2.22 -14.15
CA VAL A 7 3.75 2.77 -15.51
C VAL A 7 2.49 3.60 -15.68
N ALA A 8 2.65 4.87 -16.07
CA ALA A 8 1.52 5.73 -16.41
C ALA A 8 0.85 5.26 -17.72
N ASP A 9 -0.48 5.37 -17.78
CA ASP A 9 -1.26 5.01 -18.97
C ASP A 9 -1.23 6.08 -20.05
N ALA A 10 -1.02 7.34 -19.67
CA ALA A 10 -0.91 8.47 -20.58
C ALA A 10 0.08 9.50 -20.02
N SER A 11 0.66 10.31 -20.90
CA SER A 11 1.37 11.51 -20.46
C SER A 11 0.37 12.62 -20.11
N VAL A 12 0.77 13.59 -19.28
CA VAL A 12 -0.05 14.77 -18.98
C VAL A 12 -0.44 15.55 -20.24
N ALA A 13 0.43 15.54 -21.26
CA ALA A 13 0.16 16.22 -22.53
C ALA A 13 -1.00 15.55 -23.29
N ASP A 14 -1.04 14.22 -23.29
CA ASP A 14 -2.11 13.45 -23.95
C ASP A 14 -3.47 13.63 -23.25
N CYS A 15 -3.44 14.08 -21.99
CA CYS A 15 -4.62 14.35 -21.17
C CYS A 15 -5.20 15.78 -21.32
N ALA A 16 -4.58 16.65 -22.14
CA ALA A 16 -4.89 18.09 -22.15
C ALA A 16 -6.35 18.43 -22.55
N ASP A 17 -6.94 17.63 -23.44
CA ASP A 17 -8.28 17.82 -24.01
C ASP A 17 -9.32 16.86 -23.42
N ALA A 18 -8.93 16.01 -22.47
CA ALA A 18 -9.83 15.09 -21.81
C ALA A 18 -10.66 15.82 -20.73
N SER A 19 -11.89 15.34 -20.54
CA SER A 19 -12.75 15.75 -19.42
C SER A 19 -12.62 14.75 -18.28
N TYR A 20 -12.51 15.27 -17.06
CA TYR A 20 -12.41 14.46 -15.84
C TYR A 20 -13.49 14.89 -14.87
N ASP A 21 -13.98 13.97 -14.04
CA ASP A 21 -14.86 14.30 -12.91
C ASP A 21 -14.04 14.72 -11.68
N LEU A 22 -12.81 14.23 -11.58
CA LEU A 22 -11.87 14.48 -10.49
C LEU A 22 -10.43 14.51 -11.01
N VAL A 23 -9.66 15.50 -10.57
CA VAL A 23 -8.20 15.55 -10.76
C VAL A 23 -7.51 15.42 -9.40
N VAL A 24 -6.65 14.41 -9.25
CA VAL A 24 -5.93 14.10 -7.99
C VAL A 24 -4.43 14.29 -8.17
N LEU A 25 -3.79 15.03 -7.26
CA LEU A 25 -2.35 15.22 -7.25
C LEU A 25 -1.70 14.40 -6.11
N PRO A 26 -0.91 13.37 -6.43
CA PRO A 26 -0.18 12.61 -5.42
C PRO A 26 0.95 13.45 -4.82
N GLY A 27 1.34 13.11 -3.59
CA GLY A 27 2.46 13.73 -2.91
C GLY A 27 3.82 13.19 -3.32
N GLY A 28 4.75 13.18 -2.37
CA GLY A 28 6.14 12.76 -2.58
C GLY A 28 6.99 13.82 -3.28
N VAL A 29 8.26 13.91 -2.94
CA VAL A 29 9.21 14.88 -3.52
C VAL A 29 10.35 14.11 -4.22
N PRO A 30 10.76 14.51 -5.44
CA PRO A 30 10.39 15.74 -6.16
C PRO A 30 9.08 15.69 -6.97
N GLY A 31 8.34 14.58 -6.95
CA GLY A 31 7.13 14.39 -7.77
C GLY A 31 6.10 15.52 -7.68
N ALA A 32 5.67 15.87 -6.46
CA ALA A 32 4.71 16.94 -6.22
C ALA A 32 5.20 18.33 -6.70
N ASP A 33 6.49 18.63 -6.56
CA ASP A 33 7.07 19.89 -7.04
C ASP A 33 7.12 19.93 -8.58
N ASN A 34 7.49 18.81 -9.21
CA ASN A 34 7.47 18.67 -10.67
C ASN A 34 6.04 18.84 -11.22
N LEU A 35 5.03 18.25 -10.56
CA LEU A 35 3.63 18.42 -10.91
C LEU A 35 3.19 19.89 -10.74
N GLY A 36 3.56 20.52 -9.62
CA GLY A 36 3.27 21.94 -9.35
C GLY A 36 3.93 22.91 -10.34
N GLY A 37 5.06 22.52 -10.94
CA GLY A 37 5.74 23.25 -12.01
C GLY A 37 5.25 22.94 -13.43
N CYS A 38 4.30 22.03 -13.61
CA CYS A 38 3.84 21.60 -14.94
C CYS A 38 2.73 22.50 -15.48
N ALA A 39 3.05 23.40 -16.42
CA ALA A 39 2.10 24.35 -17.00
C ALA A 39 0.91 23.66 -17.72
N ALA A 40 1.15 22.52 -18.37
CA ALA A 40 0.08 21.75 -19.02
C ALA A 40 -0.94 21.24 -17.99
N LEU A 41 -0.45 20.68 -16.88
CA LEU A 41 -1.29 20.21 -15.78
C LEU A 41 -2.04 21.37 -15.11
N GLU A 42 -1.34 22.48 -14.82
CA GLU A 42 -1.96 23.68 -14.26
C GLU A 42 -3.14 24.14 -15.13
N GLY A 43 -2.96 24.18 -16.45
CA GLY A 43 -4.02 24.52 -17.40
C GLY A 43 -5.23 23.58 -17.31
N ILE A 44 -5.01 22.27 -17.21
CA ILE A 44 -6.08 21.27 -17.02
C ILE A 44 -6.82 21.53 -15.72
N VAL A 45 -6.10 21.63 -14.59
CA VAL A 45 -6.70 21.74 -13.25
C VAL A 45 -7.45 23.05 -13.09
N ARG A 46 -6.92 24.18 -13.59
CA ARG A 46 -7.60 25.47 -13.54
C ARG A 46 -8.90 25.46 -14.35
N ARG A 47 -8.89 24.91 -15.57
CA ARG A 47 -10.11 24.77 -16.38
C ARG A 47 -11.15 23.91 -15.67
N HIS A 48 -10.72 22.77 -15.11
CA HIS A 48 -11.56 21.87 -14.33
C HIS A 48 -12.19 22.57 -13.13
N ALA A 49 -11.39 23.26 -12.32
CA ALA A 49 -11.85 23.99 -11.14
C ALA A 49 -12.81 25.14 -11.49
N LEU A 50 -12.53 25.92 -12.54
CA LEU A 50 -13.42 26.98 -13.04
C LEU A 50 -14.78 26.45 -13.50
N GLY A 51 -14.80 25.24 -14.07
CA GLY A 51 -16.03 24.52 -14.42
C GLY A 51 -16.78 23.93 -13.21
N GLY A 52 -16.23 24.08 -12.00
CA GLY A 52 -16.80 23.50 -10.80
C GLY A 52 -16.50 22.02 -10.62
N GLY A 53 -15.38 21.54 -11.16
CA GLY A 53 -14.90 20.17 -10.98
C GLY A 53 -14.26 19.92 -9.61
N LEU A 54 -14.20 18.65 -9.20
CA LEU A 54 -13.57 18.22 -7.95
C LEU A 54 -12.05 18.17 -8.12
N CYS A 55 -11.30 18.79 -7.20
CA CYS A 55 -9.84 18.75 -7.16
C CYS A 55 -9.36 18.13 -5.86
N ALA A 56 -8.27 17.37 -5.91
CA ALA A 56 -7.71 16.80 -4.71
C ALA A 56 -6.18 16.75 -4.72
N ALA A 57 -5.57 16.80 -3.54
CA ALA A 57 -4.12 16.67 -3.38
C ALA A 57 -3.76 16.04 -2.03
N ILE A 58 -2.65 15.32 -1.95
CA ILE A 58 -2.22 14.67 -0.70
C ILE A 58 -0.74 14.94 -0.39
N CYS A 59 -0.41 14.95 0.91
CA CYS A 59 0.95 15.03 1.42
C CYS A 59 1.62 16.36 1.05
N ALA A 60 2.63 16.37 0.19
CA ALA A 60 3.34 17.59 -0.22
C ALA A 60 2.62 18.38 -1.32
N ALA A 61 1.71 17.73 -2.08
CA ALA A 61 1.06 18.35 -3.24
C ALA A 61 0.11 19.52 -2.93
N PRO A 62 -0.65 19.55 -1.81
CA PRO A 62 -1.54 20.67 -1.53
C PRO A 62 -0.83 22.04 -1.57
N PRO A 63 0.27 22.28 -0.83
CA PRO A 63 0.98 23.57 -0.91
C PRO A 63 1.83 23.71 -2.18
N LEU A 64 2.45 22.63 -2.68
CA LEU A 64 3.39 22.72 -3.81
C LEU A 64 2.70 22.89 -5.18
N ALA A 65 1.44 22.52 -5.29
CA ALA A 65 0.68 22.60 -6.53
C ALA A 65 -0.62 23.40 -6.37
N LEU A 66 -1.62 22.89 -5.64
CA LEU A 66 -2.94 23.54 -5.61
C LEU A 66 -2.89 24.95 -5.00
N ALA A 67 -2.18 25.14 -3.88
CA ALA A 67 -2.00 26.47 -3.29
C ALA A 67 -1.19 27.40 -4.20
N ARG A 68 -0.13 26.87 -4.82
CA ARG A 68 0.69 27.60 -5.79
C ARG A 68 -0.14 28.13 -6.97
N TRP A 69 -1.19 27.41 -7.35
CA TRP A 69 -2.13 27.85 -8.40
C TRP A 69 -3.28 28.71 -7.88
N GLY A 70 -3.31 29.08 -6.60
CA GLY A 70 -4.40 29.84 -5.98
C GLY A 70 -5.72 29.07 -5.90
N LEU A 71 -5.69 27.74 -6.03
CA LEU A 71 -6.89 26.90 -5.97
C LEU A 71 -7.30 26.57 -4.53
N LEU A 72 -6.50 26.97 -3.55
CA LEU A 72 -6.80 26.81 -2.12
C LEU A 72 -7.15 28.14 -1.43
N ASP A 73 -7.25 29.24 -2.16
CA ASP A 73 -7.50 30.56 -1.56
C ASP A 73 -8.87 30.57 -0.86
N GLY A 74 -8.87 30.82 0.45
CA GLY A 74 -10.08 30.86 1.26
C GLY A 74 -10.70 29.49 1.58
N VAL A 75 -10.02 28.38 1.26
CA VAL A 75 -10.47 27.02 1.64
C VAL A 75 -9.66 26.48 2.82
N LYS A 76 -10.27 25.60 3.59
CA LYS A 76 -9.58 24.78 4.58
C LYS A 76 -8.84 23.65 3.89
N ALA A 77 -7.60 23.42 4.28
CA ALA A 77 -6.77 22.36 3.72
C ALA A 77 -5.85 21.72 4.75
N THR A 78 -5.50 20.46 4.55
CA THR A 78 -4.41 19.77 5.25
C THR A 78 -3.27 19.46 4.27
N ALA A 79 -2.10 19.19 4.80
CA ALA A 79 -0.92 18.76 4.06
C ALA A 79 -0.01 17.96 4.99
N HIS A 80 1.08 17.42 4.44
CA HIS A 80 2.11 16.81 5.26
C HIS A 80 2.70 17.84 6.23
N PRO A 81 2.92 17.51 7.52
CA PRO A 81 3.39 18.47 8.53
C PRO A 81 4.61 19.29 8.09
N GLU A 82 5.58 18.65 7.43
CA GLU A 82 6.78 19.31 6.88
C GLU A 82 6.53 20.34 5.76
N PHE A 83 5.31 20.40 5.23
CA PHE A 83 4.92 21.28 4.13
C PHE A 83 3.83 22.28 4.51
N VAL A 84 3.26 22.21 5.72
CA VAL A 84 2.18 23.11 6.17
C VAL A 84 2.65 24.57 6.14
N ASP A 85 3.89 24.85 6.53
CA ASP A 85 4.48 26.19 6.51
C ASP A 85 4.64 26.78 5.09
N LYS A 86 4.44 25.97 4.04
CA LYS A 86 4.44 26.43 2.65
C LYS A 86 3.07 26.88 2.15
N PHE A 87 2.03 26.75 2.95
CA PHE A 87 0.74 27.34 2.62
C PHE A 87 0.84 28.88 2.65
N PRO A 88 0.24 29.57 1.68
CA PRO A 88 0.09 31.03 1.76
C PRO A 88 -0.94 31.40 2.83
N ALA A 89 -0.94 32.66 3.27
CA ALA A 89 -1.74 33.12 4.43
C ALA A 89 -3.25 32.99 4.21
N GLU A 90 -3.68 32.94 2.96
CA GLU A 90 -5.06 32.80 2.52
C GLU A 90 -5.62 31.37 2.70
N VAL A 91 -4.75 30.37 2.91
CA VAL A 91 -5.15 28.97 3.11
C VAL A 91 -5.28 28.69 4.61
N ALA A 92 -6.46 28.26 5.03
CA ALA A 92 -6.68 27.85 6.42
C ALA A 92 -6.17 26.41 6.64
N GLY A 93 -4.92 26.27 7.06
CA GLY A 93 -4.32 25.00 7.43
C GLY A 93 -5.06 24.31 8.58
N VAL A 94 -5.39 23.03 8.43
CA VAL A 94 -6.09 22.21 9.43
C VAL A 94 -5.29 20.93 9.70
N ASP A 95 -5.04 20.63 10.97
CA ASP A 95 -4.42 19.36 11.38
C ASP A 95 -5.48 18.26 11.43
N ALA A 96 -5.68 17.61 10.28
CA ALA A 96 -6.58 16.46 10.10
C ALA A 96 -6.03 15.53 9.02
N ASN A 97 -6.37 14.24 9.07
CA ASN A 97 -5.96 13.25 8.06
C ASN A 97 -6.50 13.60 6.68
N VAL A 98 -7.76 14.02 6.61
CA VAL A 98 -8.43 14.45 5.39
C VAL A 98 -9.26 15.70 5.68
N VAL A 99 -9.21 16.68 4.78
CA VAL A 99 -10.06 17.87 4.83
C VAL A 99 -10.84 17.95 3.52
N VAL A 100 -12.16 17.99 3.64
CA VAL A 100 -13.08 18.25 2.53
C VAL A 100 -13.66 19.64 2.74
N ASP A 101 -13.38 20.56 1.82
CA ASP A 101 -13.96 21.90 1.81
C ASP A 101 -14.51 22.22 0.41
N GLY A 102 -15.84 22.16 0.28
CA GLY A 102 -16.53 22.32 -0.99
C GLY A 102 -16.07 21.28 -2.03
N ARG A 103 -15.39 21.74 -3.08
CA ARG A 103 -14.91 20.91 -4.20
C ARG A 103 -13.40 20.62 -4.13
N VAL A 104 -12.80 20.83 -2.97
CA VAL A 104 -11.41 20.53 -2.72
C VAL A 104 -11.31 19.48 -1.62
N VAL A 105 -10.54 18.42 -1.89
CA VAL A 105 -10.20 17.39 -0.89
C VAL A 105 -8.69 17.35 -0.71
N THR A 106 -8.21 17.50 0.52
CA THR A 106 -6.78 17.41 0.82
C THR A 106 -6.48 16.32 1.84
N GLY A 107 -5.35 15.64 1.67
CA GLY A 107 -4.90 14.56 2.56
C GLY A 107 -3.53 14.86 3.20
N ARG A 108 -3.35 14.42 4.44
CA ARG A 108 -2.17 14.75 5.28
C ARG A 108 -0.91 14.00 4.86
N GLY A 109 -0.98 12.70 4.60
CA GLY A 109 0.23 11.90 4.40
C GLY A 109 -0.05 10.44 4.06
N PRO A 110 0.99 9.59 4.00
CA PRO A 110 0.86 8.19 3.60
C PRO A 110 -0.17 7.40 4.40
N ALA A 111 -0.17 7.51 5.73
CA ALA A 111 -1.17 6.87 6.59
C ALA A 111 -2.62 7.26 6.27
N ALA A 112 -2.84 8.52 5.84
CA ALA A 112 -4.16 9.03 5.50
C ALA A 112 -4.60 8.67 4.07
N ALA A 113 -3.77 7.98 3.26
CA ALA A 113 -4.08 7.73 1.86
C ALA A 113 -5.36 6.91 1.65
N MET A 114 -5.64 5.95 2.54
CA MET A 114 -6.87 5.16 2.49
C MET A 114 -8.11 6.03 2.78
N GLU A 115 -8.07 6.80 3.88
CA GLU A 115 -9.15 7.73 4.23
C GLU A 115 -9.37 8.78 3.15
N PHE A 116 -8.28 9.29 2.57
CA PHE A 116 -8.30 10.25 1.48
C PHE A 116 -8.99 9.66 0.25
N ALA A 117 -8.60 8.46 -0.18
CA ALA A 117 -9.24 7.78 -1.31
C ALA A 117 -10.74 7.54 -1.06
N LEU A 118 -11.14 7.12 0.15
CA LEU A 118 -12.55 6.92 0.50
C LEU A 118 -13.34 8.24 0.55
N ALA A 119 -12.71 9.35 0.95
CA ALA A 119 -13.34 10.67 0.87
C ALA A 119 -13.59 11.07 -0.61
N LEU A 120 -12.69 10.74 -1.52
CA LEU A 120 -12.91 10.95 -2.96
C LEU A 120 -14.04 10.08 -3.50
N VAL A 121 -14.13 8.82 -3.05
CA VAL A 121 -15.26 7.94 -3.37
C VAL A 121 -16.58 8.52 -2.85
N ASP A 122 -16.62 9.08 -1.63
CA ASP A 122 -17.81 9.74 -1.10
C ASP A 122 -18.23 10.93 -1.98
N GLN A 123 -17.27 11.77 -2.39
CA GLN A 123 -17.56 12.93 -3.24
C GLN A 123 -18.10 12.52 -4.63
N LEU A 124 -17.64 11.40 -5.19
CA LEU A 124 -18.04 10.94 -6.52
C LEU A 124 -19.31 10.07 -6.51
N TYR A 125 -19.47 9.21 -5.51
CA TYR A 125 -20.46 8.14 -5.51
C TYR A 125 -21.33 8.09 -4.24
N GLY A 126 -20.98 8.85 -3.21
CA GLY A 126 -21.67 8.90 -1.93
C GLY A 126 -21.32 7.75 -0.96
N LYS A 127 -21.68 7.97 0.31
CA LYS A 127 -21.38 7.09 1.46
C LYS A 127 -21.73 5.61 1.26
N GLY A 128 -22.82 5.30 0.56
CA GLY A 128 -23.19 3.91 0.30
C GLY A 128 -22.11 3.14 -0.46
N LYS A 129 -21.42 3.81 -1.41
CA LYS A 129 -20.30 3.20 -2.14
C LYS A 129 -19.05 3.08 -1.28
N VAL A 130 -18.82 4.03 -0.37
CA VAL A 130 -17.73 3.95 0.62
C VAL A 130 -17.90 2.69 1.47
N ASP A 131 -19.09 2.46 2.02
CA ASP A 131 -19.37 1.28 2.86
C ASP A 131 -19.20 -0.05 2.09
N GLU A 132 -19.62 -0.07 0.82
CA GLU A 132 -19.46 -1.23 -0.07
C GLU A 132 -17.99 -1.60 -0.30
N ILE A 133 -17.11 -0.60 -0.42
CA ILE A 133 -15.68 -0.78 -0.72
C ILE A 133 -14.86 -1.00 0.55
N ALA A 134 -15.06 -0.18 1.58
CA ALA A 134 -14.25 -0.18 2.80
C ALA A 134 -14.38 -1.48 3.61
N LYS A 135 -15.58 -2.08 3.62
CA LYS A 135 -15.87 -3.29 4.38
C LYS A 135 -15.05 -4.52 3.93
N PRO A 136 -15.06 -4.96 2.66
CA PRO A 136 -14.24 -6.08 2.21
C PRO A 136 -12.73 -5.79 2.25
N MET A 137 -12.35 -4.51 2.21
CA MET A 137 -10.96 -4.08 2.40
C MET A 137 -10.53 -4.11 3.86
N MET A 138 -11.45 -4.31 4.82
CA MET A 138 -11.18 -4.24 6.26
C MET A 138 -10.55 -2.90 6.67
N VAL A 139 -11.00 -1.78 6.10
CA VAL A 139 -10.47 -0.46 6.45
C VAL A 139 -10.74 -0.14 7.91
N ARG A 140 -9.74 0.46 8.56
CA ARG A 140 -9.76 0.90 9.95
C ARG A 140 -9.34 2.38 9.99
N TYR A 141 -9.94 3.15 10.89
CA TYR A 141 -9.70 4.60 11.02
C TYR A 141 -8.90 4.93 12.28
N GLU A 142 -8.71 3.97 13.19
CA GLU A 142 -7.89 4.13 14.38
C GLU A 142 -6.39 4.17 14.02
N PRO A 143 -5.63 5.13 14.58
CA PRO A 143 -4.20 5.27 14.33
C PRO A 143 -3.38 4.10 14.89
N GLY A 144 -2.10 4.06 14.52
CA GLY A 144 -1.15 3.05 14.97
C GLY A 144 -1.34 1.68 14.31
N TYR A 145 -0.55 0.70 14.72
CA TYR A 145 -0.73 -0.70 14.32
C TYR A 145 -0.73 -1.61 15.54
N ALA A 146 -1.32 -2.79 15.37
CA ALA A 146 -1.27 -3.88 16.33
C ALA A 146 -1.34 -5.20 15.58
N PHE A 147 -0.74 -6.23 16.15
CA PHE A 147 -0.83 -7.59 15.63
C PHE A 147 -0.91 -8.58 16.79
N GLU A 148 -1.54 -9.72 16.54
CA GLU A 148 -1.57 -10.83 17.49
C GLU A 148 -0.33 -11.68 17.31
N GLU A 149 0.51 -11.79 18.34
CA GLU A 149 1.68 -12.66 18.33
C GLU A 149 1.39 -13.96 19.10
N LEU A 150 1.56 -15.07 18.41
CA LEU A 150 1.36 -16.43 18.91
C LEU A 150 2.65 -17.22 18.74
N ASN A 151 2.93 -18.13 19.68
CA ASN A 151 4.14 -18.98 19.68
C ASN A 151 5.42 -18.17 19.36
N PRO A 152 5.74 -17.13 20.15
CA PRO A 152 6.74 -16.13 19.78
C PRO A 152 8.12 -16.76 19.55
N VAL A 153 8.71 -16.41 18.41
CA VAL A 153 10.10 -16.75 18.06
C VAL A 153 10.82 -15.51 17.55
N GLN A 154 12.14 -15.51 17.69
CA GLN A 154 12.98 -14.45 17.17
C GLN A 154 13.25 -14.70 15.69
N TRP A 155 12.83 -13.77 14.82
CA TRP A 155 13.23 -13.79 13.42
C TRP A 155 14.69 -13.31 13.32
N ARG A 156 15.48 -13.96 12.47
CA ARG A 156 16.91 -13.67 12.33
C ARG A 156 17.22 -13.32 10.89
N CYS A 157 17.95 -12.22 10.70
CA CYS A 157 18.62 -11.87 9.46
C CYS A 157 20.04 -11.41 9.81
N SER A 158 21.00 -11.66 8.91
CA SER A 158 22.38 -11.16 9.07
C SER A 158 22.54 -9.89 8.25
N GLY A 159 22.60 -8.74 8.93
CA GLY A 159 22.71 -7.44 8.26
C GLY A 159 21.37 -6.94 7.73
N THR A 160 21.37 -6.35 6.54
CA THR A 160 20.16 -5.82 5.90
C THR A 160 19.21 -6.95 5.51
N PRO A 161 17.96 -6.99 6.01
CA PRO A 161 17.01 -8.05 5.65
C PRO A 161 16.74 -8.03 4.16
N ARG A 162 16.75 -9.22 3.55
CA ARG A 162 16.42 -9.41 2.14
C ARG A 162 15.05 -10.05 1.99
N VAL A 163 14.15 -9.38 1.30
CA VAL A 163 12.72 -9.76 1.24
C VAL A 163 12.29 -10.04 -0.20
N LEU A 164 11.67 -11.19 -0.44
CA LEU A 164 11.03 -11.52 -1.71
C LEU A 164 9.54 -11.19 -1.68
N ILE A 165 9.07 -10.46 -2.67
CA ILE A 165 7.64 -10.23 -2.93
C ILE A 165 7.30 -10.74 -4.33
N PRO A 166 6.78 -11.98 -4.47
CA PRO A 166 6.39 -12.51 -5.77
C PRO A 166 5.10 -11.87 -6.25
N VAL A 167 5.06 -11.47 -7.52
CA VAL A 167 3.89 -10.85 -8.16
C VAL A 167 3.53 -11.59 -9.44
N ALA A 168 2.25 -11.55 -9.79
CA ALA A 168 1.72 -12.08 -11.04
C ALA A 168 0.61 -11.18 -11.58
N ASN A 169 0.19 -11.41 -12.83
CA ASN A 169 -1.01 -10.75 -13.35
C ASN A 169 -2.22 -11.00 -12.44
N GLY A 170 -2.87 -9.93 -11.99
CA GLY A 170 -3.98 -9.99 -11.03
C GLY A 170 -3.58 -10.03 -9.56
N SER A 171 -2.30 -9.87 -9.20
CA SER A 171 -1.88 -9.54 -7.83
C SER A 171 -2.55 -8.24 -7.36
N GLU A 172 -2.82 -8.13 -6.06
CA GLU A 172 -3.45 -6.94 -5.47
C GLU A 172 -2.41 -5.83 -5.31
N GLU A 173 -2.60 -4.71 -6.03
CA GLU A 173 -1.59 -3.64 -6.09
C GLU A 173 -1.34 -2.92 -4.77
N MET A 174 -2.34 -2.72 -3.92
CA MET A 174 -2.15 -2.02 -2.65
C MET A 174 -1.37 -2.89 -1.66
N GLU A 175 -1.66 -4.18 -1.60
CA GLU A 175 -0.90 -5.14 -0.80
C GLU A 175 0.57 -5.19 -1.23
N VAL A 176 0.84 -5.13 -2.54
CA VAL A 176 2.21 -5.06 -3.08
C VAL A 176 2.87 -3.71 -2.73
N LEU A 177 2.27 -2.61 -3.16
CA LEU A 177 2.88 -1.27 -3.09
C LEU A 177 3.11 -0.82 -1.65
N VAL A 178 2.13 -1.03 -0.75
CA VAL A 178 2.25 -0.65 0.66
C VAL A 178 3.35 -1.47 1.33
N THR A 179 3.36 -2.79 1.13
CA THR A 179 4.35 -3.66 1.77
C THR A 179 5.77 -3.33 1.30
N VAL A 180 5.98 -3.13 -0.02
CA VAL A 180 7.29 -2.76 -0.55
C VAL A 180 7.74 -1.40 -0.02
N ASP A 181 6.87 -0.39 -0.02
CA ASP A 181 7.23 0.97 0.43
C ASP A 181 7.65 0.97 1.90
N VAL A 182 6.86 0.32 2.78
CA VAL A 182 7.15 0.24 4.22
C VAL A 182 8.46 -0.50 4.49
N LEU A 183 8.69 -1.65 3.86
CA LEU A 183 9.92 -2.42 4.05
C LEU A 183 11.16 -1.67 3.55
N ARG A 184 11.07 -0.96 2.41
CA ARG A 184 12.19 -0.17 1.88
C ARG A 184 12.45 1.09 2.71
N ARG A 185 11.41 1.69 3.34
CA ARG A 185 11.60 2.74 4.36
C ARG A 185 12.37 2.22 5.56
N ALA A 186 12.09 0.98 5.98
CA ALA A 186 12.83 0.25 7.01
C ALA A 186 14.23 -0.22 6.56
N LYS A 187 14.68 0.18 5.37
CA LYS A 187 15.99 -0.16 4.78
C LYS A 187 16.19 -1.63 4.41
N ALA A 188 15.12 -2.43 4.31
CA ALA A 188 15.21 -3.78 3.78
C ALA A 188 15.53 -3.78 2.26
N ASP A 189 16.28 -4.79 1.82
CA ASP A 189 16.52 -5.09 0.40
C ASP A 189 15.34 -5.90 -0.14
N VAL A 190 14.35 -5.21 -0.72
CA VAL A 190 13.13 -5.83 -1.24
C VAL A 190 13.26 -6.10 -2.74
N VAL A 191 13.13 -7.36 -3.11
CA VAL A 191 13.06 -7.85 -4.50
C VAL A 191 11.60 -8.15 -4.85
N VAL A 192 11.01 -7.34 -5.72
CA VAL A 192 9.74 -7.65 -6.36
C VAL A 192 10.02 -8.57 -7.55
N ALA A 193 9.58 -9.82 -7.50
CA ALA A 193 9.88 -10.81 -8.53
C ALA A 193 8.61 -11.25 -9.27
N SER A 194 8.58 -11.10 -10.59
CA SER A 194 7.40 -11.36 -11.39
C SER A 194 7.36 -12.77 -11.98
N ALA A 195 6.20 -13.40 -11.96
CA ALA A 195 5.94 -14.64 -12.67
C ALA A 195 5.88 -14.47 -14.20
N GLU A 196 5.73 -13.24 -14.69
CA GLU A 196 5.63 -12.84 -16.10
C GLU A 196 6.52 -11.62 -16.44
N GLU A 197 6.72 -11.27 -17.71
CA GLU A 197 7.55 -10.10 -18.08
C GLU A 197 6.89 -8.76 -17.71
N VAL A 198 5.57 -8.67 -17.85
CA VAL A 198 4.78 -7.48 -17.52
C VAL A 198 3.66 -7.91 -16.58
N VAL A 199 3.53 -7.20 -15.46
CA VAL A 199 2.46 -7.42 -14.48
C VAL A 199 1.41 -6.34 -14.64
N VAL A 200 0.19 -6.76 -14.95
CA VAL A 200 -1.02 -5.96 -14.80
C VAL A 200 -1.71 -6.44 -13.52
N ALA A 201 -1.69 -5.60 -12.49
CA ALA A 201 -2.32 -5.89 -11.21
C ALA A 201 -3.85 -5.96 -11.32
N ARG A 202 -4.51 -6.34 -10.23
CA ARG A 202 -5.95 -6.64 -10.19
C ARG A 202 -6.83 -5.51 -10.72
N HIS A 203 -6.51 -4.25 -10.44
CA HIS A 203 -7.27 -3.08 -10.91
C HIS A 203 -6.58 -2.33 -12.05
N GLY A 204 -5.67 -2.99 -12.77
CA GLY A 204 -5.07 -2.46 -14.00
C GLY A 204 -3.72 -1.77 -13.79
N THR A 205 -3.28 -1.57 -12.55
CA THR A 205 -1.97 -0.96 -12.26
C THR A 205 -0.85 -1.77 -12.89
N ARG A 206 -0.07 -1.16 -13.79
CA ARG A 206 1.10 -1.80 -14.40
C ARG A 206 2.33 -1.62 -13.52
N ILE A 207 2.88 -2.73 -13.04
CA ILE A 207 4.05 -2.78 -12.14
C ILE A 207 5.23 -3.37 -12.92
N VAL A 208 6.37 -2.70 -12.85
CA VAL A 208 7.64 -3.24 -13.34
C VAL A 208 8.38 -3.87 -12.18
N ALA A 209 8.52 -5.19 -12.22
CA ALA A 209 9.24 -5.96 -11.20
C ALA A 209 10.76 -5.83 -11.34
N ASP A 210 11.49 -6.10 -10.26
CA ASP A 210 12.94 -6.02 -10.19
C ASP A 210 13.63 -7.21 -10.89
N ALA A 211 12.96 -8.37 -10.93
CA ALA A 211 13.45 -9.59 -11.55
C ALA A 211 12.29 -10.51 -11.98
N LEU A 212 12.59 -11.54 -12.80
CA LEU A 212 11.68 -12.67 -12.95
C LEU A 212 11.80 -13.61 -11.75
N LEU A 213 10.70 -14.24 -11.37
CA LEU A 213 10.61 -15.16 -10.24
C LEU A 213 11.55 -16.36 -10.39
N GLN A 214 11.72 -16.87 -11.61
CA GLN A 214 12.67 -17.95 -11.92
C GLN A 214 14.12 -17.56 -11.61
N ASP A 215 14.50 -16.29 -11.83
CA ASP A 215 15.85 -15.79 -11.57
C ASP A 215 16.05 -15.44 -10.09
N ALA A 216 14.99 -14.97 -9.43
CA ALA A 216 14.98 -14.72 -8.00
C ALA A 216 15.08 -16.02 -7.19
N ALA A 217 14.56 -17.14 -7.71
CA ALA A 217 14.51 -18.41 -6.98
C ALA A 217 15.88 -19.04 -6.67
N GLY A 218 16.93 -18.64 -7.40
CA GLY A 218 18.31 -19.05 -7.10
C GLY A 218 18.95 -18.27 -5.94
N GLN A 219 18.23 -17.34 -5.32
CA GLN A 219 18.77 -16.41 -4.33
C GLN A 219 18.28 -16.72 -2.91
N GLN A 220 18.98 -16.18 -1.92
CA GLN A 220 18.59 -16.29 -0.51
C GLN A 220 17.80 -15.06 -0.07
N PHE A 221 16.77 -15.31 0.75
CA PHE A 221 15.91 -14.30 1.36
C PHE A 221 15.73 -14.61 2.85
N ASP A 222 15.64 -13.56 3.66
CA ASP A 222 15.30 -13.67 5.08
C ASP A 222 13.79 -13.76 5.29
N LEU A 223 13.02 -13.23 4.34
CA LEU A 223 11.56 -13.21 4.36
C LEU A 223 10.97 -13.37 2.95
N ILE A 224 9.87 -14.11 2.84
CA ILE A 224 9.03 -14.16 1.64
C ILE A 224 7.63 -13.68 2.02
N VAL A 225 7.09 -12.68 1.34
CA VAL A 225 5.73 -12.19 1.55
C VAL A 225 4.93 -12.35 0.27
N VAL A 226 3.88 -13.18 0.30
CA VAL A 226 3.01 -13.41 -0.85
C VAL A 226 1.80 -12.47 -0.79
N PRO A 227 1.68 -11.50 -1.70
CA PRO A 227 0.49 -10.67 -1.81
C PRO A 227 -0.70 -11.48 -2.33
N GLY A 228 -1.90 -11.05 -1.98
CA GLY A 228 -3.16 -11.52 -2.49
C GLY A 228 -3.45 -11.04 -3.92
N GLY A 229 -4.74 -11.07 -4.28
CA GLY A 229 -5.22 -10.69 -5.62
C GLY A 229 -5.70 -11.88 -6.44
N MET A 230 -6.97 -11.82 -6.84
CA MET A 230 -7.59 -12.84 -7.69
C MET A 230 -7.74 -12.29 -9.11
N PRO A 231 -7.54 -13.12 -10.16
CA PRO A 231 -7.25 -14.56 -10.09
C PRO A 231 -5.76 -14.91 -9.89
N GLY A 232 -4.84 -13.94 -10.07
CA GLY A 232 -3.40 -14.16 -10.21
C GLY A 232 -2.74 -15.04 -9.16
N VAL A 233 -3.11 -14.87 -7.90
CA VAL A 233 -2.57 -15.68 -6.81
C VAL A 233 -2.97 -17.14 -6.94
N LYS A 234 -4.22 -17.42 -7.31
CA LYS A 234 -4.73 -18.79 -7.44
C LYS A 234 -4.26 -19.46 -8.73
N THR A 235 -4.27 -18.74 -9.85
CA THR A 235 -4.04 -19.34 -11.18
C THR A 235 -2.58 -19.30 -11.62
N THR A 236 -1.76 -18.47 -10.97
CA THR A 236 -0.35 -18.29 -11.34
C THR A 236 0.55 -18.59 -10.17
N LEU A 237 0.53 -17.79 -9.10
CA LEU A 237 1.51 -17.92 -8.01
C LEU A 237 1.41 -19.25 -7.27
N ALA A 238 0.20 -19.74 -6.99
CA ALA A 238 -0.02 -21.02 -6.32
C ALA A 238 0.60 -22.21 -7.07
N ASP A 239 0.69 -22.14 -8.40
CA ASP A 239 1.21 -23.22 -9.24
C ASP A 239 2.71 -23.06 -9.59
N LYS A 240 3.37 -21.98 -9.15
CA LYS A 240 4.81 -21.78 -9.40
C LYS A 240 5.66 -22.69 -8.51
N VAL A 241 6.26 -23.70 -9.13
CA VAL A 241 7.13 -24.69 -8.48
C VAL A 241 8.28 -24.02 -7.74
N GLU A 242 8.87 -22.99 -8.33
CA GLU A 242 9.99 -22.23 -7.76
C GLU A 242 9.58 -21.51 -6.47
N LEU A 243 8.41 -20.85 -6.47
CA LEU A 243 7.89 -20.20 -5.26
C LEU A 243 7.54 -21.24 -4.18
N MET A 244 6.95 -22.37 -4.56
CA MET A 244 6.59 -23.40 -3.60
C MET A 244 7.83 -24.04 -2.98
N ALA A 245 8.91 -24.21 -3.75
CA ALA A 245 10.19 -24.69 -3.24
C ALA A 245 10.76 -23.73 -2.19
N LEU A 246 10.79 -22.43 -2.48
CA LEU A 246 11.27 -21.40 -1.53
C LEU A 246 10.44 -21.35 -0.25
N LEU A 247 9.11 -21.32 -0.36
CA LEU A 247 8.22 -21.24 0.81
C LEU A 247 8.33 -22.49 1.70
N LYS A 248 8.38 -23.68 1.11
CA LYS A 248 8.54 -24.94 1.86
C LYS A 248 9.90 -25.00 2.56
N GLU A 249 10.94 -24.51 1.91
CA GLU A 249 12.28 -24.46 2.48
C GLU A 249 12.36 -23.43 3.63
N HIS A 250 11.74 -22.25 3.49
CA HIS A 250 11.57 -21.30 4.60
C HIS A 250 10.83 -21.93 5.79
N ALA A 251 9.69 -22.56 5.54
CA ALA A 251 8.90 -23.22 6.58
C ALA A 251 9.70 -24.33 7.29
N ALA A 252 10.40 -25.18 6.54
CA ALA A 252 11.20 -26.28 7.09
C ALA A 252 12.44 -25.80 7.86
N ALA A 253 13.06 -24.71 7.42
CA ALA A 253 14.24 -24.12 8.07
C ALA A 253 13.87 -23.20 9.25
N GLY A 254 12.58 -22.96 9.50
CA GLY A 254 12.12 -22.01 10.51
C GLY A 254 12.51 -20.56 10.19
N ARG A 255 12.55 -20.19 8.91
CA ARG A 255 12.73 -18.80 8.46
C ARG A 255 11.38 -18.14 8.24
N ALA A 256 11.37 -16.81 8.28
CA ALA A 256 10.14 -16.04 8.18
C ALA A 256 9.52 -16.15 6.79
N TYR A 257 8.20 -16.26 6.74
CA TYR A 257 7.38 -16.14 5.54
C TYR A 257 6.00 -15.62 5.91
N GLY A 258 5.27 -15.11 4.93
CA GLY A 258 3.96 -14.57 5.18
C GLY A 258 3.11 -14.39 3.94
N ALA A 259 1.84 -14.10 4.18
CA ALA A 259 0.88 -13.82 3.12
C ALA A 259 -0.17 -12.81 3.58
N ILE A 260 -0.67 -12.01 2.64
CA ILE A 260 -1.75 -11.07 2.89
C ILE A 260 -2.91 -11.37 1.93
N GLY A 261 -4.13 -11.07 2.38
CA GLY A 261 -5.30 -11.20 1.53
C GLY A 261 -5.61 -12.65 1.19
N ALA A 262 -5.96 -12.88 -0.06
CA ALA A 262 -6.32 -14.21 -0.55
C ALA A 262 -5.14 -15.20 -0.55
N ALA A 263 -3.89 -14.74 -0.49
CA ALA A 263 -2.72 -15.61 -0.59
C ALA A 263 -2.60 -16.59 0.58
N THR A 264 -3.09 -16.24 1.77
CA THR A 264 -3.17 -17.19 2.89
C THR A 264 -3.95 -18.44 2.49
N ALA A 265 -5.14 -18.27 1.92
CA ALA A 265 -6.04 -19.39 1.59
C ALA A 265 -5.75 -20.04 0.23
N GLN A 266 -5.13 -19.31 -0.70
CA GLN A 266 -4.88 -19.79 -2.06
C GLN A 266 -3.46 -20.34 -2.26
N VAL A 267 -2.49 -19.90 -1.45
CA VAL A 267 -1.09 -20.33 -1.57
C VAL A 267 -0.66 -21.13 -0.36
N LEU A 268 -0.78 -20.57 0.85
CA LEU A 268 -0.21 -21.21 2.04
C LEU A 268 -0.98 -22.47 2.45
N GLU A 269 -2.31 -22.38 2.59
CA GLU A 269 -3.14 -23.50 3.05
C GLU A 269 -3.06 -24.74 2.15
N PRO A 270 -3.26 -24.65 0.80
CA PRO A 270 -3.26 -25.83 -0.05
C PRO A 270 -1.91 -26.53 -0.12
N HIS A 271 -0.82 -25.81 0.21
CA HIS A 271 0.54 -26.33 0.17
C HIS A 271 1.07 -26.80 1.53
N GLY A 272 0.21 -26.83 2.56
CA GLY A 272 0.58 -27.28 3.90
C GLY A 272 1.57 -26.36 4.61
N LEU A 273 1.62 -25.08 4.20
CA LEU A 273 2.49 -24.06 4.80
C LEU A 273 1.84 -23.42 6.04
N ILE A 274 0.67 -23.90 6.47
CA ILE A 274 0.06 -23.57 7.76
C ILE A 274 -0.17 -24.90 8.47
N GLY A 275 0.77 -25.28 9.33
CA GLY A 275 0.83 -26.62 9.92
C GLY A 275 0.32 -26.69 11.37
N GLY A 276 -0.17 -27.86 11.77
CA GLY A 276 -0.43 -28.20 13.17
C GLY A 276 -1.43 -27.28 13.86
N SER A 277 -0.96 -26.57 14.90
CA SER A 277 -1.73 -25.61 15.71
C SER A 277 -1.56 -24.15 15.27
N MET A 278 -0.86 -23.90 14.15
CA MET A 278 -0.61 -22.54 13.67
C MET A 278 -1.91 -21.81 13.33
N LYS A 279 -1.90 -20.51 13.61
CA LYS A 279 -2.99 -19.59 13.38
C LYS A 279 -2.68 -18.58 12.29
N ALA A 280 -3.70 -18.22 11.52
CA ALA A 280 -3.59 -17.34 10.37
C ALA A 280 -4.92 -16.61 10.08
N THR A 281 -4.81 -15.47 9.39
CA THR A 281 -5.95 -14.65 8.96
C THR A 281 -5.95 -14.42 7.44
N THR A 282 -7.11 -14.08 6.86
CA THR A 282 -7.32 -13.93 5.40
C THR A 282 -8.45 -12.94 5.08
N CYS A 283 -8.65 -12.59 3.80
CA CYS A 283 -9.58 -11.52 3.37
C CYS A 283 -11.07 -11.83 3.53
N ALA A 284 -11.40 -13.09 3.80
CA ALA A 284 -12.73 -13.52 4.17
C ALA A 284 -12.59 -14.40 5.41
N SER A 285 -12.96 -13.89 6.58
CA SER A 285 -12.95 -14.69 7.80
C SER A 285 -13.79 -15.95 7.57
N ARG A 286 -13.13 -17.09 7.54
CA ARG A 286 -13.78 -18.38 7.29
C ARG A 286 -13.73 -19.13 8.60
N ALA A 287 -14.77 -18.93 9.41
CA ALA A 287 -14.90 -19.56 10.73
C ALA A 287 -14.84 -21.11 10.68
N ASP A 288 -14.99 -21.69 9.49
CA ASP A 288 -14.82 -23.12 9.22
C ASP A 288 -13.36 -23.57 9.07
N ARG A 289 -12.37 -22.65 9.03
CA ARG A 289 -10.94 -23.00 8.93
C ARG A 289 -10.35 -23.26 10.32
N PRO A 290 -9.70 -24.42 10.57
CA PRO A 290 -9.03 -24.69 11.85
C PRO A 290 -7.92 -23.69 12.21
N SER A 291 -7.25 -23.15 11.19
CA SER A 291 -6.19 -22.14 11.29
C SER A 291 -6.71 -20.73 11.56
N GLU A 292 -8.02 -20.46 11.44
CA GLU A 292 -8.55 -19.10 11.55
C GLU A 292 -8.17 -18.44 12.88
N CYS A 293 -7.69 -17.20 12.78
CA CYS A 293 -7.56 -16.25 13.87
C CYS A 293 -8.24 -14.95 13.45
N GLY A 294 -9.17 -14.46 14.28
CA GLY A 294 -10.02 -13.30 13.98
C GLY A 294 -9.31 -11.95 14.01
N SER A 295 -8.00 -11.93 14.25
CA SER A 295 -7.19 -10.72 14.25
C SER A 295 -6.84 -10.27 12.83
N ARG A 296 -6.64 -8.94 12.69
CA ARG A 296 -6.34 -8.27 11.40
C ARG A 296 -4.96 -8.63 10.84
N VAL A 297 -4.02 -8.82 11.76
CA VAL A 297 -2.64 -9.25 11.51
C VAL A 297 -2.28 -10.27 12.58
N VAL A 298 -1.70 -11.39 12.17
CA VAL A 298 -1.32 -12.50 13.04
C VAL A 298 0.11 -12.89 12.72
N VAL A 299 0.96 -12.97 13.73
CA VAL A 299 2.30 -13.57 13.65
C VAL A 299 2.30 -14.81 14.53
N ASP A 300 2.31 -15.99 13.92
CA ASP A 300 2.41 -17.27 14.64
C ASP A 300 3.77 -17.93 14.34
N GLY A 301 4.68 -17.83 15.30
CA GLY A 301 6.08 -18.24 15.11
C GLY A 301 6.74 -17.50 13.95
N ASN A 302 7.04 -18.24 12.87
CA ASN A 302 7.70 -17.70 11.68
C ASN A 302 6.73 -17.31 10.55
N LEU A 303 5.42 -17.49 10.77
CA LEU A 303 4.38 -17.16 9.80
C LEU A 303 3.73 -15.83 10.17
N ALA A 304 3.76 -14.84 9.26
CA ALA A 304 2.95 -13.63 9.39
C ALA A 304 1.81 -13.63 8.36
N THR A 305 0.58 -13.39 8.79
CA THR A 305 -0.57 -13.28 7.89
C THR A 305 -1.41 -12.05 8.16
N SER A 306 -2.10 -11.57 7.14
CA SER A 306 -2.96 -10.39 7.25
C SER A 306 -4.22 -10.48 6.39
N GLY A 307 -5.27 -9.80 6.86
CA GLY A 307 -6.62 -9.91 6.33
C GLY A 307 -6.79 -9.42 4.90
N SER A 308 -6.63 -8.13 4.62
CA SER A 308 -7.00 -7.54 3.33
C SER A 308 -6.19 -6.26 3.07
N THR A 309 -6.52 -5.54 2.01
CA THR A 309 -5.76 -4.35 1.60
C THR A 309 -5.71 -3.24 2.67
N GLY A 310 -6.78 -3.08 3.45
CA GLY A 310 -6.85 -2.13 4.57
C GLY A 310 -6.04 -2.54 5.80
N THR A 311 -5.45 -3.73 5.82
CA THR A 311 -4.52 -4.18 6.86
C THR A 311 -3.07 -4.19 6.39
N ALA A 312 -2.77 -3.82 5.13
CA ALA A 312 -1.43 -3.91 4.55
C ALA A 312 -0.38 -3.08 5.29
N MET A 313 -0.73 -1.87 5.76
CA MET A 313 0.17 -1.03 6.55
C MET A 313 0.49 -1.66 7.91
N GLU A 314 -0.54 -2.17 8.61
CA GLU A 314 -0.39 -2.86 9.89
C GLU A 314 0.49 -4.12 9.74
N PHE A 315 0.26 -4.88 8.68
CA PHE A 315 1.03 -6.07 8.35
C PHE A 315 2.51 -5.76 8.08
N ALA A 316 2.78 -4.76 7.24
CA ALA A 316 4.14 -4.41 6.89
C ALA A 316 4.92 -3.88 8.10
N LEU A 317 4.28 -3.11 8.99
CA LEU A 317 4.89 -2.64 10.25
C LEU A 317 5.12 -3.78 11.25
N ALA A 318 4.19 -4.73 11.37
CA ALA A 318 4.40 -5.94 12.17
C ALA A 318 5.61 -6.74 11.66
N VAL A 319 5.75 -6.88 10.34
CA VAL A 319 6.91 -7.53 9.71
C VAL A 319 8.21 -6.76 10.01
N VAL A 320 8.21 -5.43 9.88
CA VAL A 320 9.37 -4.60 10.24
C VAL A 320 9.74 -4.80 11.70
N GLU A 321 8.76 -4.78 12.61
CA GLU A 321 8.99 -5.02 14.04
C GLU A 321 9.62 -6.38 14.30
N LYS A 322 9.13 -7.44 13.62
CA LYS A 322 9.68 -8.78 13.77
C LYS A 322 11.10 -8.93 13.22
N LEU A 323 11.41 -8.28 12.10
CA LEU A 323 12.73 -8.36 11.46
C LEU A 323 13.79 -7.45 12.11
N LEU A 324 13.40 -6.22 12.45
CA LEU A 324 14.31 -5.12 12.79
C LEU A 324 14.10 -4.57 14.20
N GLY A 325 13.06 -5.02 14.90
CA GLY A 325 12.73 -4.59 16.26
C GLY A 325 11.72 -3.44 16.33
N PRO A 326 11.14 -3.21 17.52
CA PRO A 326 10.05 -2.25 17.72
C PRO A 326 10.47 -0.80 17.49
N GLU A 327 11.74 -0.46 17.72
CA GLU A 327 12.25 0.90 17.48
C GLU A 327 12.24 1.26 15.99
N ALA A 328 12.74 0.36 15.13
CA ALA A 328 12.72 0.54 13.68
C ALA A 328 11.27 0.64 13.15
N ALA A 329 10.37 -0.19 13.67
CA ALA A 329 8.96 -0.13 13.29
C ALA A 329 8.30 1.20 13.72
N ARG A 330 8.59 1.69 14.93
CA ARG A 330 8.12 3.00 15.40
C ARG A 330 8.62 4.14 14.53
N GLU A 331 9.91 4.18 14.18
CA GLU A 331 10.47 5.22 13.30
C GLU A 331 9.79 5.24 11.93
N VAL A 332 9.55 4.05 11.35
CA VAL A 332 8.85 3.93 10.07
C VAL A 332 7.39 4.36 10.19
N ALA A 333 6.70 3.97 11.26
CA ALA A 333 5.32 4.39 11.54
C ALA A 333 5.21 5.92 11.70
N GLU A 334 6.11 6.55 12.45
CA GLU A 334 6.18 8.01 12.62
C GLU A 334 6.38 8.71 11.27
N ALA A 335 7.32 8.22 10.45
CA ALA A 335 7.57 8.77 9.11
C ALA A 335 6.40 8.58 8.13
N LEU A 336 5.49 7.65 8.40
CA LEU A 336 4.28 7.42 7.63
C LEU A 336 3.07 8.21 8.17
N LEU A 337 3.20 8.83 9.35
CA LEU A 337 2.12 9.40 10.16
C LEU A 337 1.09 8.35 10.62
N PHE A 338 1.55 7.12 10.87
CA PHE A 338 0.72 5.98 11.30
C PHE A 338 0.93 5.67 12.79
N VAL A 339 0.81 6.69 13.63
CA VAL A 339 1.04 6.65 15.09
C VAL A 339 -0.14 7.16 15.88
#